data_AF-A0A841KBK3-F1
#
_entry.id   AF-A0A841KBK3-F1
#
_cell.length_a   1.000
_cell.length_b   1.000
_cell.length_c   1.000
_cell.angle_alpha   90.00
_cell.angle_beta   90.00
_cell.angle_gamma   90.00
#
_symmetry.space_group_name_H-M   'P 1'
#
loop_
_entity.id
_entity.type
_entity.pdbx_description
1 polymer ?
#
loop_
_entity_poly.entity_id
_entity_poly.type
_entity_poly.pdbx_seq_one_letter_code
_entity_poly.pdbx_strand_id
1 'polypeptide(L)'
;MSDQLADVRKYAKKPINEAALAGLAKTYQLVLSKPDSRYVACSDPEECARIRENFLKKKLGLTSGDLDGAIKAVCQTMKDDRTKSRLTFYYLLAEHFDKLDVFA
;
A
#
# COMPACT_ATOMS: atom_id res chain seq x y z
N MET A 1 9.06 -5.01 12.91
CA MET A 1 7.91 -5.92 12.69
C MET A 1 6.67 -5.41 13.42
N SER A 2 6.79 -5.10 14.72
CA SER A 2 5.68 -4.61 15.57
C SER A 2 5.06 -3.29 15.09
N ASP A 3 5.87 -2.31 14.67
CA ASP A 3 5.34 -1.01 14.23
C ASP A 3 4.52 -1.08 12.95
N GLN A 4 4.89 -1.95 12.01
CA GLN A 4 4.21 -2.09 10.72
C GLN A 4 2.84 -2.76 10.88
N LEU A 5 2.76 -3.80 11.71
CA LEU A 5 1.51 -4.46 12.02
C LEU A 5 0.56 -3.52 12.75
N ALA A 6 1.06 -2.78 13.74
CA ALA A 6 0.28 -1.79 14.47
C ALA A 6 -0.24 -0.69 13.55
N ASP A 7 0.57 -0.25 12.58
CA ASP A 7 0.16 0.78 11.64
C ASP A 7 -0.93 0.29 10.67
N VAL A 8 -0.79 -0.92 10.12
CA VAL A 8 -1.83 -1.54 9.28
C VAL A 8 -3.13 -1.74 10.07
N ARG A 9 -3.06 -2.14 11.35
CA ARG A 9 -4.23 -2.28 12.23
C ARG A 9 -5.06 -1.02 12.38
N LYS A 10 -4.47 0.17 12.23
CA LYS A 10 -5.22 1.43 12.32
C LYS A 10 -6.18 1.65 11.15
N TYR A 11 -5.87 1.08 9.99
CA TYR A 11 -6.55 1.40 8.73
C TYR A 11 -7.19 0.20 8.03
N ALA A 12 -6.71 -1.02 8.30
CA ALA A 12 -7.24 -2.24 7.70
C ALA A 12 -8.70 -2.43 8.10
N LYS A 13 -9.54 -2.77 7.12
CA LYS A 13 -10.97 -3.02 7.35
C LYS A 13 -11.25 -4.50 7.55
N LYS A 14 -10.38 -5.37 7.04
CA LYS A 14 -10.49 -6.82 7.16
C LYS A 14 -9.52 -7.33 8.24
N PRO A 15 -9.71 -8.56 8.76
CA PRO A 15 -8.71 -9.22 9.59
C PRO A 15 -7.36 -9.23 8.90
N ILE A 16 -6.29 -8.88 9.62
CA ILE A 16 -4.98 -8.73 9.01
C ILE A 16 -4.43 -10.09 8.59
N ASN A 17 -4.04 -10.18 7.32
CA ASN A 17 -3.26 -11.28 6.82
C ASN A 17 -1.77 -11.00 7.09
N GLU A 18 -1.26 -11.55 8.20
CA GLU A 18 0.14 -11.37 8.62
C GLU A 18 1.14 -11.97 7.63
N ALA A 19 0.78 -13.06 6.94
CA ALA A 19 1.62 -13.66 5.90
C ALA A 19 1.77 -12.69 4.71
N ALA A 20 0.65 -12.14 4.23
CA ALA A 20 0.67 -11.13 3.17
C ALA A 20 1.43 -9.87 3.57
N LEU A 21 1.29 -9.41 4.82
CA LEU A 21 2.06 -8.28 5.34
C LEU A 21 3.57 -8.58 5.35
N ALA A 22 3.97 -9.76 5.81
CA ALA A 22 5.37 -10.18 5.82
C ALA A 22 5.93 -10.32 4.41
N GLY A 23 5.19 -10.89 3.47
CA GLY A 23 5.60 -11.01 2.07
C GLY A 23 5.67 -9.67 1.35
N LEU A 24 4.77 -8.73 1.65
CA LEU A 24 4.88 -7.33 1.20
C LEU A 24 6.14 -6.68 1.76
N ALA A 25 6.38 -6.77 3.07
CA ALA A 25 7.55 -6.19 3.72
C ALA A 25 8.85 -6.75 3.12
N LYS A 26 8.91 -8.06 2.85
CA LYS A 26 10.03 -8.72 2.18
C LYS A 26 10.21 -8.26 0.73
N THR A 27 9.12 -8.22 -0.04
CA THR A 27 9.13 -7.79 -1.45
C THR A 27 9.64 -6.35 -1.61
N TYR A 28 9.25 -5.47 -0.68
CA TYR A 28 9.59 -4.05 -0.72
C TYR A 28 10.71 -3.65 0.24
N GLN A 29 11.46 -4.61 0.81
CA GLN A 29 12.48 -4.34 1.84
C GLN A 29 13.49 -3.27 1.43
N LEU A 30 14.01 -3.33 0.19
CA LEU A 30 14.96 -2.35 -0.35
C LEU A 30 14.35 -0.96 -0.59
N VAL A 31 13.04 -0.90 -0.83
CA VAL A 31 12.29 0.36 -1.01
C VAL A 31 11.99 0.98 0.34
N LEU A 32 11.66 0.16 1.34
CA LEU A 32 11.33 0.62 2.69
C LEU A 32 12.57 1.01 3.51
N SER A 33 13.75 0.45 3.20
CA SER A 33 14.99 0.82 3.88
C SER A 33 15.42 2.27 3.58
N LYS A 34 15.10 2.77 2.38
CA LYS A 34 15.42 4.14 1.96
C LYS A 34 14.48 5.17 2.61
N PRO A 35 14.99 6.27 3.20
CA PRO A 35 14.18 7.30 3.84
C PRO A 35 13.15 7.95 2.90
N ASP A 36 13.56 8.24 1.66
CA ASP A 36 12.72 9.00 0.72
C ASP A 36 11.61 8.16 0.08
N SER A 37 11.73 6.83 0.10
CA SER A 37 10.77 5.93 -0.55
C SER A 37 9.92 5.10 0.40
N ARG A 38 10.08 5.27 1.72
CA ARG A 38 9.27 4.54 2.70
C ARG A 38 7.88 5.16 2.92
N TYR A 39 7.66 6.39 2.47
CA TYR A 39 6.39 7.10 2.60
C TYR A 39 5.76 7.39 1.23
N VAL A 40 4.45 7.63 1.22
CA VAL A 40 3.68 7.96 0.02
C VAL A 40 3.20 9.41 0.09
N ALA A 41 3.60 10.20 -0.91
CA ALA A 41 3.16 11.57 -1.09
C ALA A 41 1.86 11.59 -1.92
N CYS A 42 0.71 11.46 -1.26
CA CYS A 42 -0.61 11.49 -1.93
C CYS A 42 -0.94 12.79 -2.67
N SER A 43 -0.26 13.90 -2.33
CA SER A 43 -0.40 15.18 -3.03
C SER A 43 0.44 15.27 -4.31
N ASP A 44 1.39 14.35 -4.50
CA ASP A 44 2.20 14.27 -5.71
C ASP A 44 1.49 13.39 -6.75
N PRO A 45 1.04 13.96 -7.88
CA PRO A 45 0.38 13.19 -8.93
C PRO A 45 1.31 12.18 -9.61
N GLU A 46 2.62 12.45 -9.67
CA GLU A 46 3.58 11.50 -10.26
C GLU A 46 3.75 10.28 -9.36
N GLU A 47 3.80 10.49 -8.03
CA GLU A 47 3.81 9.40 -7.06
C GLU A 47 2.56 8.52 -7.20
N CYS A 48 1.37 9.13 -7.27
CA CYS A 48 0.11 8.40 -7.48
C CYS A 48 0.14 7.60 -8.80
N ALA A 49 0.62 8.21 -9.89
CA ALA A 49 0.74 7.55 -11.18
C ALA A 49 1.72 6.37 -11.14
N ARG A 50 2.87 6.50 -10.45
CA ARG A 50 3.83 5.39 -10.28
C ARG A 50 3.23 4.24 -9.50
N ILE A 51 2.45 4.50 -8.46
CA ILE A 51 1.74 3.46 -7.71
C ILE A 51 0.71 2.77 -8.61
N ARG A 52 -0.05 3.53 -9.39
CA ARG A 52 -1.00 2.98 -10.35
C ARG A 52 -0.35 2.05 -11.36
N GLU A 53 0.70 2.51 -12.05
CA GLU A 53 1.33 1.74 -13.12
C GLU A 53 2.16 0.56 -12.59
N ASN A 54 2.96 0.77 -11.54
CA ASN A 54 3.91 -0.26 -11.10
C ASN A 54 3.32 -1.20 -10.03
N PHE A 55 2.52 -0.68 -9.11
CA PHE A 55 1.92 -1.52 -8.07
C PHE A 55 0.61 -2.13 -8.56
N LEU A 56 -0.39 -1.30 -8.88
CA LEU A 56 -1.73 -1.82 -9.22
C LEU A 56 -1.74 -2.60 -10.53
N LYS A 57 -1.19 -2.05 -11.61
CA LYS A 57 -1.21 -2.74 -12.91
C LYS A 57 -0.17 -3.85 -12.98
N LYS A 58 1.11 -3.54 -12.79
CA LYS A 58 2.19 -4.55 -12.96
C LYS A 58 2.25 -5.58 -11.85
N LYS A 59 2.17 -5.17 -10.57
CA LYS A 59 2.33 -6.12 -9.45
C LYS A 59 1.04 -6.87 -9.12
N LEU A 60 -0.11 -6.19 -9.09
CA LEU A 60 -1.40 -6.83 -8.77
C LEU A 60 -2.16 -7.34 -10.01
N GLY A 61 -1.67 -7.03 -11.22
CA GLY A 61 -2.28 -7.49 -12.47
C GLY A 61 -3.62 -6.83 -12.79
N LEU A 62 -3.91 -5.65 -12.24
CA LEU A 62 -5.19 -4.96 -12.46
C LEU A 62 -5.16 -4.24 -13.82
N THR A 63 -5.98 -4.69 -14.76
CA THR A 63 -6.06 -4.13 -16.12
C THR A 63 -7.31 -3.29 -16.35
N SER A 64 -8.29 -3.38 -15.47
CA SER A 64 -9.57 -2.66 -15.53
C SER A 64 -10.00 -2.21 -14.12
N GLY A 65 -10.89 -1.21 -14.07
CA GLY A 65 -11.43 -0.66 -12.81
C GLY A 65 -10.89 0.74 -12.46
N ASP A 66 -11.46 1.31 -11.39
CA ASP A 66 -11.13 2.66 -10.91
C ASP A 66 -9.89 2.65 -10.00
N LEU A 67 -8.71 2.51 -10.61
CA LEU A 67 -7.43 2.48 -9.90
C LEU A 67 -7.10 3.81 -9.22
N ASP A 68 -7.42 4.93 -9.90
CA ASP A 68 -7.17 6.26 -9.38
C ASP A 68 -8.11 6.58 -8.20
N GLY A 69 -9.37 6.13 -8.26
CA GLY A 69 -10.31 6.21 -7.15
C GLY A 69 -9.86 5.40 -5.93
N ALA A 70 -9.35 4.19 -6.13
CA ALA A 70 -8.82 3.37 -5.04
C ALA A 70 -7.60 4.05 -4.36
N ILE A 71 -6.66 4.60 -5.14
CA ILE A 71 -5.53 5.36 -4.59
C ILE A 71 -6.02 6.56 -3.78
N LYS A 72 -6.96 7.34 -4.33
CA LYS A 72 -7.56 8.48 -3.62
C LYS A 72 -8.25 8.05 -2.33
N ALA A 73 -8.98 6.93 -2.33
CA ALA A 73 -9.66 6.42 -1.15
C ALA A 73 -8.67 6.04 -0.04
N VAL A 74 -7.56 5.38 -0.38
CA VAL A 74 -6.51 5.07 0.61
C VAL A 74 -5.80 6.34 1.08
N CYS A 75 -5.52 7.29 0.17
CA CYS A 75 -4.98 8.60 0.52
C CYS A 75 -5.87 9.38 1.51
N GLN A 76 -7.20 9.31 1.34
CA GLN A 76 -8.17 9.90 2.25
C GLN A 76 -8.21 9.16 3.59
N THR A 77 -8.12 7.83 3.57
CA THR A 77 -8.08 7.00 4.78
C THR A 77 -6.88 7.36 5.66
N MET A 78 -5.73 7.64 5.05
CA MET A 78 -4.50 8.01 5.75
C MET A 78 -4.26 9.53 5.82
N LYS A 79 -5.27 10.38 5.55
CA LYS A 79 -5.06 11.83 5.36
C LYS A 79 -4.39 12.51 6.57
N ASP A 80 -4.77 12.09 7.78
CA ASP A 80 -4.30 12.66 9.05
C ASP A 80 -2.89 12.18 9.43
N ASP A 81 -2.40 11.13 8.77
CA ASP A 81 -1.02 10.65 8.91
C ASP A 81 -0.08 11.45 8.00
N ARG A 82 0.87 12.17 8.61
CA ARG A 82 1.89 12.94 7.87
C ARG A 82 2.96 12.04 7.25
N THR A 83 3.10 10.81 7.74
CA THR A 83 4.12 9.82 7.36
C THR A 83 3.47 8.56 6.81
N LYS A 84 2.59 8.72 5.81
CA LYS A 84 1.83 7.63 5.18
C LYS A 84 2.76 6.49 4.75
N SER A 85 2.89 5.46 5.57
CA SER A 85 3.77 4.33 5.32
C SER A 85 3.44 3.65 3.99
N ARG A 86 4.43 3.50 3.11
CA ARG A 86 4.25 2.85 1.81
C ARG A 86 3.84 1.39 1.96
N LEU A 87 4.35 0.71 2.99
CA LEU A 87 3.95 -0.67 3.28
C LEU A 87 2.47 -0.74 3.63
N THR A 88 2.00 0.13 4.52
CA THR A 88 0.59 0.23 4.92
C THR A 88 -0.28 0.58 3.73
N PHE A 89 0.16 1.56 2.91
CA PHE A 89 -0.54 1.98 1.70
C PHE A 89 -0.73 0.83 0.70
N TYR A 90 0.33 0.06 0.44
CA TYR A 90 0.29 -1.08 -0.48
C TYR A 90 -0.57 -2.22 0.07
N TYR A 91 -0.50 -2.46 1.38
CA TYR A 91 -1.38 -3.43 2.04
C TYR A 91 -2.86 -3.06 1.85
N LEU A 92 -3.24 -1.80 2.12
CA LEU A 92 -4.63 -1.34 1.99
C LEU A 92 -5.13 -1.41 0.54
N LEU A 93 -4.28 -1.09 -0.43
CA LEU A 93 -4.61 -1.25 -1.85
C LEU A 93 -4.81 -2.72 -2.22
N ALA A 94 -3.92 -3.62 -1.78
CA ALA A 94 -4.06 -5.05 -2.02
C ALA A 94 -5.31 -5.62 -1.32
N GLU A 95 -5.64 -5.15 -0.11
CA GLU A 95 -6.86 -5.51 0.61
C GLU A 95 -8.13 -5.05 -0.12
N HIS A 96 -8.10 -3.83 -0.68
CA HIS A 96 -9.22 -3.23 -1.41
C HIS A 96 -9.59 -4.04 -2.67
N PHE A 97 -8.59 -4.59 -3.36
CA PHE A 97 -8.79 -5.39 -4.57
C PHE A 97 -8.83 -6.90 -4.32
N ASP A 98 -8.83 -7.35 -3.06
CA ASP A 98 -8.75 -8.77 -2.70
C ASP A 98 -7.55 -9.49 -3.36
N LYS A 99 -6.39 -8.82 -3.36
CA LYS A 99 -5.12 -9.28 -3.93
C LYS A 99 -4.03 -9.54 -2.89
N LEU A 100 -4.40 -9.71 -1.62
CA LEU A 100 -3.44 -10.01 -0.55
C LEU A 100 -2.73 -11.35 -0.77
N ASP A 101 -3.40 -12.31 -1.42
CA ASP A 101 -2.84 -13.64 -1.73
C ASP A 101 -1.62 -13.58 -2.67
N VAL A 102 -1.41 -12.48 -3.39
CA VAL A 102 -0.20 -12.26 -4.21
C VAL A 102 1.07 -12.18 -3.36
N PHE A 103 0.92 -11.89 -2.05
CA PHE A 103 2.01 -11.69 -1.11
C PHE A 103 2.00 -12.65 0.07
N ALA A 104 1.00 -13.53 0.18
CA ALA A 104 0.89 -14.50 1.26
C ALA A 104 1.90 -15.65 1.11
#